data_AF-A0A553RA91-F1
#
_entry.id   AF-A0A553RA91-F1
#
_cell.length_a   1.000
_cell.length_b   1.000
_cell.length_c   1.000
_cell.angle_alpha   90.00
_cell.angle_beta   90.00
_cell.angle_gamma   90.00
#
_symmetry.space_group_name_H-M   'P 1'
#
loop_
_entity.id
_entity.type
_entity.pdbx_description
1 polymer ?
#
loop_
_entity_poly.entity_id
_entity_poly.type
_entity_poly.pdbx_seq_one_letter_code
_entity_poly.pdbx_strand_id
1 'polypeptide(L)'
;GRKQFARHEWAQKAAYLLGCTLEELSSSIFKHQPKGSLQRSTSFRQGPDDAGTGDNSAPKITALECLEAMAAGLYSELFTLNPKLAKRDRGATFEELCHNYAQERLQTLFHERTFVQELERYKEENIELALDDIESSTSLSVAAIDQASTQALEEAIQPGGSEETLLERLFSYYSHVDGESKGPALLLKSEKQHHFLLGHSHGTDWVEYDARGWLNHAKQNPASLNAAILLQDSQKKNISSLFMGRSGGATVLSGSIAGLEGGSQLALRRATSMRKTFTTGVAAVKKKSLCIQIKLQVDALIDTVRRSRVHFVHCLLPKAESLSGDLKASPRSGEVDPHGESCDNGLMQLDVCLLRAQLRGSKLLDALRIYRQGYPDHLVFSEFRRRFDVLTPHLTKKHGRNYIVTDEKRAVEELLESLELEKSSYHMGLSRVFFRAGVLAKLEENRDIQTRRNITLFQAACRGYLARQAFKKRKIQDLAIRCIQKNIKKNRGVKGWPWWKLFTTVRPLIEVQLTEEQIRGKDEEIQQLKSRLEKVEKERNELRLNSDRLESKITELSSELTDERNTGESASQLLESETSERLRLEKDMKDLQARFDTMKKQMDTMEMEVMEARLIRA
;
A
#
# COMPACT_ATOMS: atom_id res chain seq x y z
N GLY A 1 -25.32 14.90 -42.82
CA GLY A 1 -24.10 14.72 -42.01
C GLY A 1 -23.72 13.26 -41.98
N ARG A 2 -22.46 12.91 -42.28
CA ARG A 2 -21.98 11.52 -42.22
C ARG A 2 -22.09 11.01 -40.77
N LYS A 3 -22.74 9.86 -40.57
CA LYS A 3 -22.85 9.20 -39.26
C LYS A 3 -21.43 8.78 -38.83
N GLN A 4 -20.84 9.47 -37.85
CA GLN A 4 -19.50 9.15 -37.33
C GLN A 4 -19.44 7.78 -36.63
N PHE A 5 -20.58 7.30 -36.13
CA PHE A 5 -20.72 5.96 -35.56
C PHE A 5 -21.25 4.97 -36.61
N ALA A 6 -20.53 3.84 -36.79
CA ALA A 6 -20.94 2.75 -37.68
C ALA A 6 -22.33 2.16 -37.32
N ARG A 7 -22.72 2.22 -36.03
CA ARG A 7 -24.05 1.82 -35.55
C ARG A 7 -24.68 2.93 -34.71
N HIS A 8 -25.42 3.81 -35.38
CA HIS A 8 -26.01 5.00 -34.76
C HIS A 8 -26.96 4.69 -33.59
N GLU A 9 -27.79 3.65 -33.72
CA GLU A 9 -28.76 3.25 -32.69
C GLU A 9 -28.09 2.86 -31.37
N TRP A 10 -26.91 2.24 -31.45
CA TRP A 10 -26.14 1.81 -30.28
C TRP A 10 -25.48 3.01 -29.58
N ALA A 11 -24.99 3.98 -30.35
CA ALA A 11 -24.45 5.22 -29.81
C ALA A 11 -25.54 6.06 -29.13
N GLN A 12 -26.74 6.11 -29.71
CA GLN A 12 -27.88 6.80 -29.11
C GLN A 12 -28.36 6.12 -27.81
N LYS A 13 -28.38 4.78 -27.78
CA LYS A 13 -28.64 4.02 -26.56
C LYS A 13 -27.57 4.27 -25.49
N ALA A 14 -26.29 4.31 -25.86
CA ALA A 14 -25.20 4.61 -24.94
C ALA A 14 -25.31 6.02 -24.36
N ALA A 15 -25.57 7.04 -25.19
CA ALA A 15 -25.75 8.42 -24.74
C ALA A 15 -26.91 8.54 -23.73
N TYR A 16 -28.05 7.91 -24.02
CA TYR A 16 -29.18 7.85 -23.10
C TYR A 16 -28.84 7.12 -21.78
N LEU A 17 -28.07 6.03 -21.84
CA LEU A 17 -27.65 5.30 -20.64
C LEU A 17 -26.66 6.10 -19.79
N LEU A 18 -25.75 6.85 -20.41
CA LEU A 18 -24.76 7.69 -19.76
C LEU A 18 -25.31 9.06 -19.30
N GLY A 19 -26.51 9.44 -19.75
CA GLY A 19 -27.15 10.70 -19.36
C GLY A 19 -26.57 11.92 -20.07
N CYS A 20 -26.09 11.75 -21.31
CA CYS A 20 -25.58 12.82 -22.18
C CYS A 20 -26.28 12.80 -23.55
N THR A 21 -26.13 13.85 -24.34
CA THR A 21 -26.63 13.88 -25.71
C THR A 21 -25.72 13.11 -26.66
N LEU A 22 -26.27 12.62 -27.78
CA LEU A 22 -25.48 11.93 -28.79
C LEU A 22 -24.41 12.86 -29.40
N GLU A 23 -24.68 14.15 -29.47
CA GLU A 23 -23.72 15.16 -29.95
C GLU A 23 -22.57 15.36 -28.97
N GLU A 24 -22.85 15.43 -27.66
CA GLU A 24 -21.83 15.49 -26.61
C GLU A 24 -20.97 14.23 -26.60
N LEU A 25 -21.58 13.05 -26.71
CA LEU A 25 -20.86 11.78 -26.80
C LEU A 25 -19.98 11.71 -28.06
N SER A 26 -20.51 12.13 -29.21
CA SER A 26 -19.77 12.18 -30.48
C SER A 26 -18.61 13.17 -30.43
N SER A 27 -18.83 14.35 -29.83
CA SER A 27 -17.81 15.38 -29.67
C SER A 27 -16.69 14.93 -28.72
N SER A 28 -17.05 14.29 -27.62
CA SER A 28 -16.09 13.75 -26.64
C SER A 28 -15.16 12.70 -27.24
N ILE A 29 -15.72 11.82 -28.10
CA ILE A 29 -15.00 10.69 -28.72
C ILE A 29 -14.21 11.12 -29.97
N PHE A 30 -14.75 11.96 -30.85
CA PHE A 30 -14.17 12.22 -32.17
C PHE A 30 -13.64 13.64 -32.39
N LYS A 31 -14.01 14.62 -31.56
CA LYS A 31 -13.49 16.00 -31.67
C LYS A 31 -12.38 16.21 -30.64
N HIS A 32 -11.15 15.93 -31.04
CA HIS A 32 -9.97 16.25 -30.24
C HIS A 32 -9.51 17.68 -30.57
N GLN A 33 -9.95 18.66 -29.77
CA GLN A 33 -9.38 20.01 -29.82
C GLN A 33 -8.03 19.99 -29.05
N PRO A 34 -6.88 20.20 -29.71
CA PRO A 34 -5.65 20.47 -28.98
C PRO A 34 -5.83 21.82 -28.30
N LYS A 35 -5.86 21.86 -26.96
CA LYS A 35 -5.74 23.12 -26.22
C LYS A 35 -4.32 23.63 -26.38
N GLY A 36 -4.04 24.27 -27.51
CA GLY A 36 -2.94 25.20 -27.65
C GLY A 36 -3.20 26.42 -26.79
N SER A 37 -2.13 26.93 -26.17
CA SER A 37 -2.10 28.20 -25.45
C SER A 37 -2.88 29.28 -26.20
N LEU A 38 -3.70 30.02 -25.46
CA LEU A 38 -4.41 31.21 -25.93
C LEU A 38 -3.46 32.19 -26.65
N GLN A 39 -3.52 32.21 -27.98
CA GLN A 39 -3.28 33.42 -28.76
C GLN A 39 -4.39 33.58 -29.79
N ARG A 40 -5.19 34.62 -29.55
CA ARG A 40 -6.22 35.12 -30.45
C ARG A 40 -5.50 35.77 -31.64
N SER A 41 -5.68 35.24 -32.84
CA SER A 41 -5.29 35.94 -34.07
C SER A 41 -6.25 35.58 -35.19
N THR A 42 -6.88 36.62 -35.72
CA THR A 42 -7.86 36.65 -36.81
C THR A 42 -7.18 36.51 -38.16
N SER A 43 -7.62 35.59 -39.03
CA SER A 43 -7.67 35.82 -40.48
C SER A 43 -8.45 34.71 -41.24
N PHE A 44 -9.16 35.14 -42.27
CA PHE A 44 -10.01 34.41 -43.22
C PHE A 44 -9.21 33.49 -44.18
N ARG A 45 -9.75 32.29 -44.49
CA ARG A 45 -10.24 31.88 -45.84
C ARG A 45 -10.59 30.38 -45.89
N GLN A 46 -11.79 30.10 -46.41
CA GLN A 46 -12.30 28.77 -46.81
C GLN A 46 -11.65 28.28 -48.11
N GLY A 47 -11.39 26.97 -48.17
CA GLY A 47 -11.14 26.17 -49.37
C GLY A 47 -11.58 24.72 -49.09
N PRO A 48 -12.12 23.98 -50.08
CA PRO A 48 -13.00 22.84 -49.85
C PRO A 48 -12.28 21.50 -49.59
N ASP A 49 -13.05 20.59 -49.00
CA ASP A 49 -12.74 19.21 -48.64
C ASP A 49 -12.00 18.42 -49.73
N ASP A 50 -11.03 17.61 -49.30
CA ASP A 50 -10.65 16.39 -50.04
C ASP A 50 -10.64 15.17 -49.12
N ALA A 51 -11.28 14.12 -49.59
CA ALA A 51 -11.62 12.93 -48.83
C ALA A 51 -10.58 11.83 -49.06
N GLY A 52 -9.72 11.59 -48.07
CA GLY A 52 -8.84 10.42 -48.03
C GLY A 52 -9.43 9.29 -47.17
N THR A 53 -9.93 8.25 -47.83
CA THR A 53 -10.25 6.94 -47.24
C THR A 53 -8.99 6.27 -46.70
N GLY A 54 -8.86 6.18 -45.37
CA GLY A 54 -7.85 5.39 -44.67
C GLY A 54 -8.52 4.38 -43.74
N ASP A 55 -8.16 3.12 -43.90
CA ASP A 55 -8.71 1.94 -43.25
C ASP A 55 -8.50 1.99 -41.72
N ASN A 56 -9.60 2.11 -40.97
CA ASN A 56 -9.60 2.23 -39.51
C ASN A 56 -9.88 0.85 -38.89
N SER A 57 -8.86 0.00 -38.85
CA SER A 57 -8.85 -1.28 -38.14
C SER A 57 -8.16 -1.15 -36.77
N ALA A 58 -8.62 -0.22 -35.93
CA ALA A 58 -8.25 -0.20 -34.51
C ALA A 58 -9.10 -1.23 -33.75
N PRO A 59 -8.52 -2.09 -32.89
CA PRO A 59 -9.30 -3.03 -32.10
C PRO A 59 -10.15 -2.25 -31.09
N LYS A 60 -11.45 -2.54 -31.08
CA LYS A 60 -12.41 -1.93 -30.16
C LYS A 60 -12.17 -2.51 -28.77
N ILE A 61 -11.56 -1.72 -27.90
CA ILE A 61 -11.49 -2.04 -26.47
C ILE A 61 -12.94 -2.12 -25.96
N THR A 62 -13.33 -3.29 -25.47
CA THR A 62 -14.70 -3.55 -25.03
C THR A 62 -14.83 -3.30 -23.53
N ALA A 63 -16.00 -2.83 -23.08
CA ALA A 63 -16.30 -2.67 -21.65
C ALA A 63 -16.13 -3.97 -20.84
N LEU A 64 -16.09 -5.11 -21.53
CA LEU A 64 -15.74 -6.42 -20.99
C LEU A 64 -14.27 -6.49 -20.52
N GLU A 65 -13.33 -5.94 -21.29
CA GLU A 65 -11.90 -5.92 -20.93
C GLU A 65 -11.63 -5.00 -19.72
N CYS A 66 -12.37 -3.90 -19.57
CA CYS A 66 -12.31 -3.07 -18.35
C CYS A 66 -12.89 -3.79 -17.11
N LEU A 67 -13.92 -4.61 -17.30
CA LEU A 67 -14.53 -5.43 -16.25
C LEU A 67 -13.66 -6.65 -15.91
N GLU A 68 -13.01 -7.25 -16.90
CA GLU A 68 -11.99 -8.29 -16.72
C GLU A 68 -10.74 -7.74 -16.03
N ALA A 69 -10.29 -6.52 -16.34
CA ALA A 69 -9.19 -5.88 -15.61
C ALA A 69 -9.56 -5.58 -14.14
N MET A 70 -10.80 -5.16 -13.87
CA MET A 70 -11.30 -4.98 -12.49
C MET A 70 -11.51 -6.31 -11.76
N ALA A 71 -11.94 -7.37 -12.45
CA ALA A 71 -12.14 -8.70 -11.88
C ALA A 71 -10.81 -9.45 -11.67
N ALA A 72 -9.84 -9.30 -12.59
CA ALA A 72 -8.49 -9.85 -12.48
C ALA A 72 -7.70 -9.21 -11.32
N GLY A 73 -7.92 -7.92 -11.06
CA GLY A 73 -7.36 -7.23 -9.88
C GLY A 73 -7.98 -7.65 -8.55
N LEU A 74 -9.15 -8.31 -8.54
CA LEU A 74 -9.82 -8.79 -7.34
C LEU A 74 -9.60 -10.29 -7.07
N TYR A 75 -9.12 -11.07 -8.06
CA TYR A 75 -9.07 -12.53 -7.98
C TYR A 75 -7.87 -13.21 -8.67
N SER A 76 -6.80 -12.49 -9.03
CA SER A 76 -5.56 -13.16 -9.46
C SER A 76 -4.66 -13.47 -8.27
N GLU A 77 -4.29 -14.73 -8.16
CA GLU A 77 -3.46 -15.26 -7.08
C GLU A 77 -2.08 -14.59 -7.01
N LEU A 78 -1.45 -14.73 -5.84
CA LEU A 78 -0.19 -14.13 -5.38
C LEU A 78 1.09 -14.58 -6.14
N PHE A 79 1.00 -14.87 -7.43
CA PHE A 79 2.11 -15.41 -8.23
C PHE A 79 2.42 -14.55 -9.45
N THR A 80 3.67 -14.61 -9.91
CA THR A 80 4.06 -14.09 -11.22
C THR A 80 3.18 -14.74 -12.29
N LEU A 81 2.45 -13.93 -13.04
CA LEU A 81 1.63 -14.42 -14.13
C LEU A 81 2.56 -14.72 -15.31
N ASN A 82 2.97 -15.99 -15.41
CA ASN A 82 3.73 -16.51 -16.55
C ASN A 82 2.82 -17.40 -17.41
N PRO A 83 2.37 -16.95 -18.61
CA PRO A 83 1.52 -17.73 -19.49
C PRO A 83 2.11 -19.10 -19.87
N LYS A 84 3.44 -19.24 -19.92
CA LYS A 84 4.12 -20.52 -20.19
C LYS A 84 3.87 -21.54 -19.08
N LEU A 85 3.85 -21.12 -17.83
CA LEU A 85 3.51 -21.99 -16.70
C LEU A 85 2.04 -22.43 -16.77
N ALA A 86 1.14 -21.58 -17.28
CA ALA A 86 -0.25 -21.94 -17.54
C ALA A 86 -0.48 -22.73 -18.84
N LYS A 87 0.61 -23.17 -19.53
CA LYS A 87 0.59 -23.84 -20.84
C LYS A 87 -0.18 -23.08 -21.92
N ARG A 88 -0.11 -21.74 -21.88
CA ARG A 88 -0.71 -20.86 -22.90
C ARG A 88 0.37 -20.43 -23.88
N ASP A 89 0.16 -20.69 -25.17
CA ASP A 89 1.07 -20.27 -26.25
C ASP A 89 0.87 -18.79 -26.64
N ARG A 90 0.91 -17.88 -25.65
CA ARG A 90 0.89 -16.43 -25.87
C ARG A 90 1.93 -15.71 -25.02
N GLY A 91 2.39 -14.56 -25.49
CA GLY A 91 3.18 -13.65 -24.66
C GLY A 91 2.34 -13.03 -23.54
N ALA A 92 3.01 -12.59 -22.49
CA ALA A 92 2.40 -11.86 -21.39
C ALA A 92 2.07 -10.42 -21.80
N THR A 93 0.94 -9.89 -21.31
CA THR A 93 0.45 -8.55 -21.66
C THR A 93 1.07 -7.45 -20.78
N PHE A 94 0.76 -6.19 -21.09
CA PHE A 94 1.15 -5.05 -20.27
C PHE A 94 0.56 -5.09 -18.86
N GLU A 95 -0.68 -5.56 -18.72
CA GLU A 95 -1.34 -5.73 -17.42
C GLU A 95 -0.63 -6.80 -16.57
N GLU A 96 -0.21 -7.91 -17.19
CA GLU A 96 0.56 -8.96 -16.54
C GLU A 96 1.95 -8.45 -16.11
N LEU A 97 2.58 -7.54 -16.88
CA LEU A 97 3.81 -6.86 -16.46
C LEU A 97 3.58 -6.01 -15.21
N CYS A 98 2.49 -5.25 -15.16
CA CYS A 98 2.16 -4.39 -14.01
C CYS A 98 1.92 -5.22 -12.74
N HIS A 99 1.23 -6.35 -12.88
CA HIS A 99 1.05 -7.32 -11.78
C HIS A 99 2.39 -7.88 -11.31
N ASN A 100 3.22 -8.35 -12.24
CA ASN A 100 4.54 -8.92 -11.92
C ASN A 100 5.46 -7.88 -11.26
N TYR A 101 5.43 -6.63 -11.71
CA TYR A 101 6.14 -5.52 -11.06
C TYR A 101 5.68 -5.28 -9.62
N ALA A 102 4.37 -5.21 -9.38
CA ALA A 102 3.83 -5.03 -8.02
C ALA A 102 4.22 -6.19 -7.09
N GLN A 103 4.17 -7.42 -7.61
CA GLN A 103 4.61 -8.62 -6.90
C GLN A 103 6.09 -8.55 -6.53
N GLU A 104 6.96 -8.14 -7.45
CA GLU A 104 8.39 -8.03 -7.17
C GLU A 104 8.73 -6.89 -6.21
N ARG A 105 7.95 -5.79 -6.21
CA ARG A 105 8.06 -4.74 -5.20
C ARG A 105 7.70 -5.26 -3.80
N LEU A 106 6.69 -6.12 -3.68
CA LEU A 106 6.36 -6.80 -2.42
C LEU A 106 7.44 -7.79 -2.00
N GLN A 107 8.01 -8.55 -2.94
CA GLN A 107 9.13 -9.45 -2.68
C GLN A 107 10.39 -8.70 -2.22
N THR A 108 10.63 -7.53 -2.82
CA THR A 108 11.70 -6.61 -2.41
C THR A 108 11.47 -6.10 -0.99
N LEU A 109 10.23 -5.74 -0.64
CA LEU A 109 9.88 -5.36 0.74
C LEU A 109 10.14 -6.50 1.74
N PHE A 110 9.83 -7.75 1.37
CA PHE A 110 10.18 -8.92 2.18
C PHE A 110 11.70 -9.02 2.40
N HIS A 111 12.49 -8.90 1.33
CA HIS A 111 13.94 -8.94 1.40
C HIS A 111 14.50 -7.82 2.29
N GLU A 112 14.09 -6.56 2.05
CA GLU A 112 14.52 -5.42 2.88
C GLU A 112 14.19 -5.63 4.36
N ARG A 113 12.98 -6.08 4.67
CA ARG A 113 12.50 -6.19 6.06
C ARG A 113 13.09 -7.39 6.81
N THR A 114 13.29 -8.50 6.12
CA THR A 114 13.69 -9.78 6.74
C THR A 114 15.20 -9.98 6.72
N PHE A 115 15.88 -9.45 5.70
CA PHE A 115 17.30 -9.64 5.48
C PHE A 115 18.09 -8.36 5.78
N VAL A 116 17.85 -7.30 5.01
CA VAL A 116 18.68 -6.07 5.07
C VAL A 116 18.62 -5.44 6.45
N GLN A 117 17.42 -5.20 6.99
CA GLN A 117 17.25 -4.55 8.30
C GLN A 117 17.75 -5.39 9.48
N GLU A 118 17.69 -6.73 9.38
CA GLU A 118 18.23 -7.59 10.43
C GLU A 118 19.77 -7.60 10.41
N LEU A 119 20.39 -7.62 9.23
CA LEU A 119 21.84 -7.48 9.09
C LEU A 119 22.34 -6.11 9.52
N GLU A 120 21.65 -5.03 9.14
CA GLU A 120 21.95 -3.68 9.61
C GLU A 120 21.89 -3.62 11.14
N ARG A 121 20.87 -4.22 11.77
CA ARG A 121 20.79 -4.29 13.23
C ARG A 121 21.95 -5.06 13.85
N TYR A 122 22.33 -6.20 13.28
CA TYR A 122 23.48 -6.96 13.78
C TYR A 122 24.77 -6.15 13.66
N LYS A 123 24.93 -5.39 12.57
CA LYS A 123 26.06 -4.47 12.41
C LYS A 123 26.03 -3.33 13.43
N GLU A 124 24.87 -2.72 13.67
CA GLU A 124 24.69 -1.66 14.68
C GLU A 124 24.97 -2.14 16.11
N GLU A 125 24.73 -3.42 16.40
CA GLU A 125 24.89 -4.02 17.73
C GLU A 125 26.20 -4.81 17.87
N ASN A 126 27.10 -4.72 16.89
CA ASN A 126 28.40 -5.41 16.82
C ASN A 126 28.32 -6.94 16.94
N ILE A 127 27.34 -7.54 16.26
CA ILE A 127 27.15 -8.99 16.20
C ILE A 127 27.76 -9.52 14.90
N GLU A 128 28.88 -10.21 15.01
CA GLU A 128 29.51 -10.88 13.88
C GLU A 128 28.83 -12.23 13.60
N LEU A 129 28.23 -12.36 12.43
CA LEU A 129 27.71 -13.63 11.93
C LEU A 129 28.61 -14.15 10.81
N ALA A 130 29.01 -15.42 10.91
CA ALA A 130 29.68 -16.13 9.82
C ALA A 130 28.64 -16.58 8.79
N LEU A 131 28.03 -15.62 8.08
CA LEU A 131 27.20 -15.90 6.90
C LEU A 131 28.13 -16.03 5.69
N ASP A 132 27.97 -17.08 4.88
CA ASP A 132 28.53 -17.11 3.53
C ASP A 132 28.04 -15.87 2.75
N ASP A 133 28.78 -15.40 1.73
CA ASP A 133 28.42 -14.20 0.94
C ASP A 133 27.01 -14.30 0.33
N ILE A 134 26.00 -13.86 1.08
CA ILE A 134 24.63 -13.73 0.61
C ILE A 134 24.58 -12.42 -0.16
N GLU A 135 24.39 -12.51 -1.48
CA GLU A 135 24.19 -11.33 -2.33
C GLU A 135 23.03 -10.48 -1.81
N SER A 136 23.34 -9.27 -1.35
CA SER A 136 22.37 -8.29 -0.82
C SER A 136 21.63 -7.53 -1.92
N SER A 137 21.56 -8.09 -3.14
CA SER A 137 21.07 -7.36 -4.29
C SER A 137 19.54 -7.38 -4.36
N THR A 138 18.94 -6.19 -4.46
CA THR A 138 17.54 -6.00 -4.81
C THR A 138 17.25 -6.62 -6.18
N SER A 139 15.99 -7.03 -6.44
CA SER A 139 15.61 -7.53 -7.76
C SER A 139 16.01 -6.55 -8.86
N LEU A 140 16.83 -7.00 -9.82
CA LEU A 140 17.36 -6.17 -10.91
C LEU A 140 16.24 -5.57 -11.77
N SER A 141 15.13 -6.29 -11.92
CA SER A 141 13.91 -5.84 -12.61
C SER A 141 13.26 -4.64 -11.93
N VAL A 142 13.15 -4.68 -10.59
CA VAL A 142 12.62 -3.59 -9.77
C VAL A 142 13.58 -2.41 -9.82
N ALA A 143 14.88 -2.65 -9.65
CA ALA A 143 15.89 -1.59 -9.73
C ALA A 143 15.87 -0.88 -11.10
N ALA A 144 15.74 -1.62 -12.20
CA ALA A 144 15.63 -1.07 -13.54
C ALA A 144 14.39 -0.17 -13.71
N ILE A 145 13.22 -0.62 -13.25
CA ILE A 145 11.95 0.14 -13.36
C ILE A 145 11.93 1.34 -12.37
N ASP A 146 12.58 1.20 -11.21
CA ASP A 146 12.58 2.21 -10.17
C ASP A 146 13.63 3.32 -10.41
N GLN A 147 14.85 2.96 -10.84
CA GLN A 147 15.98 3.88 -11.10
C GLN A 147 15.88 4.62 -12.43
N ALA A 148 15.22 4.05 -13.44
CA ALA A 148 15.05 4.75 -14.70
C ALA A 148 14.17 5.99 -14.47
N SER A 149 14.74 7.18 -14.72
CA SER A 149 13.90 8.25 -15.23
C SER A 149 13.20 7.65 -16.44
N THR A 150 11.88 7.74 -16.51
CA THR A 150 11.01 7.08 -17.47
C THR A 150 11.25 7.49 -18.94
N GLN A 151 12.45 7.95 -19.30
CA GLN A 151 12.93 8.35 -20.62
C GLN A 151 12.69 7.30 -21.70
N ALA A 152 12.91 6.00 -21.47
CA ALA A 152 12.74 5.00 -22.53
C ALA A 152 11.29 4.89 -23.05
N LEU A 153 10.30 4.92 -22.14
CA LEU A 153 8.88 4.90 -22.50
C LEU A 153 8.37 6.30 -22.87
N GLU A 154 8.94 7.37 -22.28
CA GLU A 154 8.57 8.76 -22.56
C GLU A 154 9.05 9.23 -23.93
N GLU A 155 10.26 8.86 -24.35
CA GLU A 155 10.77 9.16 -25.68
C GLU A 155 10.09 8.33 -26.76
N ALA A 156 9.49 7.18 -26.41
CA ALA A 156 8.67 6.38 -27.33
C ALA A 156 7.31 7.03 -27.62
N ILE A 157 6.92 8.08 -26.88
CA ILE A 157 5.74 8.92 -27.14
C ILE A 157 6.04 9.98 -28.24
N GLN A 158 7.27 10.03 -28.78
CA GLN A 158 7.57 10.87 -29.96
C GLN A 158 6.60 10.56 -31.12
N PRO A 159 6.17 11.58 -31.90
CA PRO A 159 5.35 11.37 -33.08
C PRO A 159 6.12 10.51 -34.09
N GLY A 160 5.69 9.24 -34.25
CA GLY A 160 6.38 8.22 -35.06
C GLY A 160 6.93 7.01 -34.29
N GLY A 161 6.83 6.99 -32.96
CA GLY A 161 7.24 5.82 -32.16
C GLY A 161 6.38 4.58 -32.43
N SER A 162 7.05 3.48 -32.77
CA SER A 162 6.51 2.14 -32.99
C SER A 162 7.04 1.15 -31.95
N GLU A 163 6.40 -0.01 -31.81
CA GLU A 163 6.79 -1.04 -30.86
C GLU A 163 8.23 -1.56 -31.09
N GLU A 164 8.73 -1.54 -32.33
CA GLU A 164 10.11 -1.88 -32.66
C GLU A 164 11.09 -0.87 -32.05
N THR A 165 10.82 0.43 -32.22
CA THR A 165 11.66 1.50 -31.66
C THR A 165 11.66 1.48 -30.12
N LEU A 166 10.53 1.09 -29.51
CA LEU A 166 10.44 0.90 -28.06
C LEU A 166 11.37 -0.22 -27.59
N LEU A 167 11.34 -1.37 -28.27
CA LEU A 167 12.17 -2.52 -27.92
C LEU A 167 13.65 -2.26 -28.18
N GLU A 168 14.02 -1.66 -29.31
CA GLU A 168 15.39 -1.28 -29.61
C GLU A 168 15.98 -0.38 -28.52
N ARG A 169 15.22 0.60 -28.04
CA ARG A 169 15.65 1.46 -26.94
C ARG A 169 15.70 0.71 -25.62
N LEU A 170 14.70 -0.11 -25.30
CA LEU A 170 14.68 -0.92 -24.09
C LEU A 170 15.91 -1.83 -24.02
N PHE A 171 16.30 -2.46 -25.14
CA PHE A 171 17.56 -3.18 -25.22
C PHE A 171 18.77 -2.24 -25.16
N SER A 172 18.78 -1.07 -25.79
CA SER A 172 19.90 -0.13 -25.66
C SER A 172 20.16 0.32 -24.22
N TYR A 173 19.11 0.49 -23.41
CA TYR A 173 19.24 0.97 -22.02
C TYR A 173 19.58 -0.14 -21.03
N TYR A 174 19.04 -1.35 -21.25
CA TYR A 174 19.11 -2.43 -20.26
C TYR A 174 19.82 -3.69 -20.76
N SER A 175 20.19 -3.78 -22.04
CA SER A 175 21.16 -4.77 -22.50
C SER A 175 22.55 -4.26 -22.15
N HIS A 176 23.29 -5.06 -21.39
CA HIS A 176 24.65 -4.75 -21.03
C HIS A 176 25.53 -4.81 -22.28
N VAL A 177 25.78 -3.66 -22.89
CA VAL A 177 26.91 -3.47 -23.80
C VAL A 177 28.08 -3.03 -22.92
N ASP A 178 28.83 -3.99 -22.39
CA ASP A 178 30.30 -3.91 -22.24
C ASP A 178 30.82 -5.16 -21.50
N GLY A 179 31.74 -5.87 -22.16
CA GLY A 179 32.15 -7.24 -21.88
C GLY A 179 33.00 -7.49 -20.63
N GLU A 180 32.87 -6.72 -19.55
CA GLU A 180 33.72 -6.89 -18.34
C GLU A 180 33.00 -6.95 -16.98
N SER A 181 31.68 -7.12 -16.91
CA SER A 181 31.02 -7.39 -15.62
C SER A 181 30.13 -8.62 -15.66
N LYS A 182 30.42 -9.57 -14.75
CA LYS A 182 29.72 -10.86 -14.55
C LYS A 182 28.31 -10.68 -13.96
N GLY A 183 27.50 -9.78 -14.50
CA GLY A 183 26.12 -9.56 -14.06
C GLY A 183 25.13 -10.46 -14.82
N PRO A 184 24.08 -11.00 -14.17
CA PRO A 184 23.03 -11.74 -14.87
C PRO A 184 22.24 -10.79 -15.79
N ALA A 185 22.03 -11.19 -17.05
CA ALA A 185 21.26 -10.42 -18.00
C ALA A 185 19.82 -10.22 -17.50
N LEU A 186 19.33 -8.98 -17.49
CA LEU A 186 17.95 -8.67 -17.08
C LEU A 186 16.94 -8.96 -18.20
N LEU A 187 17.34 -8.70 -19.45
CA LEU A 187 16.49 -8.75 -20.63
C LEU A 187 17.14 -9.60 -21.73
N LEU A 188 16.33 -10.43 -22.40
CA LEU A 188 16.75 -11.24 -23.54
C LEU A 188 15.82 -10.99 -24.74
N LYS A 189 16.37 -11.06 -25.95
CA LYS A 189 15.59 -10.99 -27.19
C LYS A 189 14.78 -12.28 -27.36
N SER A 190 13.51 -12.16 -27.75
CA SER A 190 12.69 -13.32 -28.17
C SER A 190 12.89 -13.63 -29.66
N GLU A 191 12.56 -14.86 -30.05
CA GLU A 191 12.46 -15.29 -31.44
C GLU A 191 11.24 -14.67 -32.16
N LYS A 192 10.20 -14.27 -31.40
CA LYS A 192 8.97 -13.67 -31.94
C LYS A 192 9.12 -12.16 -32.11
N GLN A 193 8.59 -11.62 -33.21
CA GLN A 193 8.53 -10.17 -33.43
C GLN A 193 7.76 -9.45 -32.33
N HIS A 194 8.28 -8.31 -31.89
CA HIS A 194 7.74 -7.49 -30.78
C HIS A 194 7.68 -8.18 -29.41
N HIS A 195 8.39 -9.30 -29.23
CA HIS A 195 8.46 -9.99 -27.94
C HIS A 195 9.86 -9.82 -27.30
N PHE A 196 9.90 -9.87 -25.98
CA PHE A 196 11.14 -9.89 -25.20
C PHE A 196 10.96 -10.73 -23.94
N LEU A 197 12.06 -11.25 -23.38
CA LEU A 197 12.02 -11.94 -22.09
C LEU A 197 12.60 -11.06 -20.99
N LEU A 198 11.90 -10.98 -19.87
CA LEU A 198 12.34 -10.31 -18.65
C LEU A 198 12.50 -11.34 -17.54
N GLY A 199 13.65 -11.30 -16.89
CA GLY A 199 13.96 -12.18 -15.76
C GLY A 199 13.32 -11.66 -14.48
N HIS A 200 12.31 -12.39 -13.99
CA HIS A 200 11.65 -12.14 -12.72
C HIS A 200 12.22 -13.00 -11.60
N SER A 201 11.92 -12.62 -10.35
CA SER A 201 12.29 -13.39 -9.15
C SER A 201 13.79 -13.74 -9.13
N HIS A 202 14.65 -12.72 -9.26
CA HIS A 202 16.10 -12.88 -9.38
C HIS A 202 16.55 -13.82 -10.52
N GLY A 203 15.86 -13.76 -11.67
CA GLY A 203 16.22 -14.51 -12.88
C GLY A 203 15.86 -16.00 -12.85
N THR A 204 15.01 -16.42 -11.90
CA THR A 204 14.52 -17.80 -11.81
C THR A 204 13.25 -18.04 -12.61
N ASP A 205 12.51 -16.98 -12.95
CA ASP A 205 11.29 -17.04 -13.73
C ASP A 205 11.38 -16.08 -14.92
N TRP A 206 11.53 -16.63 -16.12
CA TRP A 206 11.63 -15.85 -17.36
C TRP A 206 10.26 -15.73 -18.01
N VAL A 207 9.74 -14.50 -18.05
CA VAL A 207 8.44 -14.20 -18.66
C VAL A 207 8.68 -13.56 -20.02
N GLU A 208 8.07 -14.16 -21.05
CA GLU A 208 8.08 -13.60 -22.40
C GLU A 208 6.88 -12.67 -22.56
N TYR A 209 7.14 -11.38 -22.79
CA TYR A 209 6.13 -10.34 -22.96
C TYR A 209 5.89 -10.02 -24.44
N ASP A 210 4.64 -9.74 -24.78
CA ASP A 210 4.22 -9.22 -26.08
C ASP A 210 4.04 -7.70 -25.98
N ALA A 211 4.93 -6.92 -26.61
CA ALA A 211 4.93 -5.46 -26.53
C ALA A 211 3.88 -4.78 -27.40
N ARG A 212 3.10 -5.54 -28.20
CA ARG A 212 2.09 -4.98 -29.10
C ARG A 212 1.05 -4.15 -28.34
N GLY A 213 0.83 -2.92 -28.79
CA GLY A 213 -0.15 -2.03 -28.18
C GLY A 213 0.26 -1.40 -26.85
N TRP A 214 1.47 -1.67 -26.32
CA TRP A 214 1.94 -1.06 -25.07
C TRP A 214 2.01 0.46 -25.15
N LEU A 215 2.35 0.99 -26.32
CA LEU A 215 2.37 2.43 -26.57
C LEU A 215 0.99 3.07 -26.40
N ASN A 216 -0.12 2.34 -26.51
CA ASN A 216 -1.45 2.87 -26.25
C ASN A 216 -1.71 3.14 -24.76
N HIS A 217 -1.03 2.41 -23.86
CA HIS A 217 -1.11 2.64 -22.42
C HIS A 217 -0.22 3.82 -21.97
N ALA A 218 0.80 4.15 -22.77
CA ALA A 218 1.67 5.30 -22.56
C ALA A 218 1.15 6.58 -23.25
N LYS A 219 0.56 6.44 -24.45
CA LYS A 219 -0.03 7.55 -25.22
C LYS A 219 -1.35 7.98 -24.59
N GLN A 220 -1.54 9.29 -24.46
CA GLN A 220 -2.78 9.84 -23.92
C GLN A 220 -3.92 9.59 -24.91
N ASN A 221 -4.98 8.91 -24.47
CA ASN A 221 -6.24 8.83 -25.20
C ASN A 221 -7.12 10.05 -24.83
N PRO A 222 -7.29 11.05 -25.71
CA PRO A 222 -8.05 12.25 -25.37
C PRO A 222 -9.53 11.95 -25.12
N ALA A 223 -10.08 10.87 -25.69
CA ALA A 223 -11.45 10.43 -25.42
C ALA A 223 -11.64 9.98 -23.96
N SER A 224 -10.60 9.42 -23.33
CA SER A 224 -10.66 9.00 -21.91
C SER A 224 -10.71 10.20 -20.96
N LEU A 225 -10.00 11.29 -21.29
CA LEU A 225 -10.04 12.54 -20.53
C LEU A 225 -11.39 13.25 -20.68
N ASN A 226 -11.89 13.33 -21.91
CA ASN A 226 -13.19 13.94 -22.21
C ASN A 226 -14.36 13.13 -21.62
N ALA A 227 -14.22 11.81 -21.51
CA ALA A 227 -15.23 10.94 -20.89
C ALA A 227 -15.44 11.28 -19.41
N ALA A 228 -14.39 11.56 -18.64
CA ALA A 228 -14.52 11.91 -17.22
C ALA A 228 -15.35 13.21 -17.02
N ILE A 229 -15.08 14.23 -17.85
CA ILE A 229 -15.80 15.50 -17.84
C ILE A 229 -17.26 15.29 -18.27
N LEU A 230 -17.47 14.53 -19.36
CA LEU A 230 -18.80 14.19 -19.87
C LEU A 230 -19.66 13.45 -18.82
N LEU A 231 -19.06 12.56 -18.04
CA LEU A 231 -19.75 11.78 -17.00
C LEU A 231 -20.00 12.62 -15.74
N GLN A 232 -19.14 13.59 -15.45
CA GLN A 232 -19.38 14.59 -14.40
C GLN A 232 -20.59 15.47 -14.72
N ASP A 233 -20.75 15.85 -15.99
CA ASP A 233 -21.86 16.66 -16.48
C ASP A 233 -23.11 15.83 -16.85
N SER A 234 -23.11 14.53 -16.51
CA SER A 234 -24.24 13.65 -16.77
C SER A 234 -25.53 14.15 -16.11
N GLN A 235 -26.62 14.15 -16.87
CA GLN A 235 -27.97 14.45 -16.36
C GLN A 235 -28.47 13.40 -15.37
N LYS A 236 -27.80 12.24 -15.28
CA LYS A 236 -28.12 11.19 -14.32
C LYS A 236 -27.33 11.39 -13.03
N LYS A 237 -28.03 11.76 -11.97
CA LYS A 237 -27.44 12.06 -10.64
C LYS A 237 -26.56 10.94 -10.09
N ASN A 238 -26.90 9.67 -10.31
CA ASN A 238 -26.10 8.53 -9.86
C ASN A 238 -24.76 8.40 -10.61
N ILE A 239 -24.72 8.82 -11.88
CA ILE A 239 -23.50 8.86 -12.68
C ILE A 239 -22.71 10.10 -12.28
N SER A 240 -23.30 11.29 -12.37
CA SER A 240 -22.58 12.53 -12.01
C SER A 240 -22.09 12.52 -10.57
N SER A 241 -22.79 11.91 -9.60
CA SER A 241 -22.28 11.78 -8.22
C SER A 241 -21.00 10.97 -8.10
N LEU A 242 -20.78 9.97 -8.97
CA LEU A 242 -19.54 9.18 -9.00
C LEU A 242 -18.34 10.00 -9.50
N PHE A 243 -18.61 11.07 -10.27
CA PHE A 243 -17.57 11.90 -10.91
C PHE A 243 -17.48 13.34 -10.34
N MET A 244 -18.50 13.85 -9.63
CA MET A 244 -18.54 15.20 -9.02
C MET A 244 -17.58 15.35 -7.82
N GLY A 245 -17.30 14.27 -7.09
CA GLY A 245 -16.58 14.30 -5.81
C GLY A 245 -15.05 14.37 -5.86
N ARG A 246 -14.42 14.74 -6.99
CA ARG A 246 -12.94 14.64 -7.14
C ARG A 246 -12.26 15.77 -7.91
N SER A 247 -12.94 16.90 -8.17
CA SER A 247 -12.39 17.98 -9.02
C SER A 247 -11.55 19.05 -8.28
N GLY A 248 -11.35 18.94 -6.97
CA GLY A 248 -10.68 20.00 -6.18
C GLY A 248 -9.58 19.55 -5.20
N GLY A 249 -9.24 18.26 -5.18
CA GLY A 249 -8.19 17.75 -4.31
C GLY A 249 -7.58 16.50 -4.92
N ALA A 250 -6.25 16.48 -5.04
CA ALA A 250 -5.48 15.30 -5.42
C ALA A 250 -5.59 14.20 -4.35
N THR A 251 -6.77 13.59 -4.21
CA THR A 251 -7.07 12.58 -3.19
C THR A 251 -7.64 11.32 -3.83
N VAL A 252 -6.73 10.34 -3.91
CA VAL A 252 -6.97 8.89 -3.92
C VAL A 252 -7.52 8.30 -5.22
N LEU A 253 -6.59 7.92 -6.11
CA LEU A 253 -6.82 6.96 -7.19
C LEU A 253 -7.03 5.55 -6.61
N SER A 254 -8.17 5.32 -5.97
CA SER A 254 -8.93 4.05 -5.88
C SER A 254 -10.03 4.23 -4.84
N GLY A 255 -11.29 4.08 -5.24
CA GLY A 255 -12.44 4.10 -4.33
C GLY A 255 -12.57 2.84 -3.46
N SER A 256 -11.57 1.95 -3.47
CA SER A 256 -11.69 0.60 -2.88
C SER A 256 -11.02 0.43 -1.52
N ILE A 257 -10.34 1.45 -0.96
CA ILE A 257 -9.86 1.37 0.42
C ILE A 257 -10.94 1.95 1.34
N ALA A 258 -11.81 1.07 1.84
CA ALA A 258 -12.74 1.39 2.90
C ALA A 258 -11.98 2.00 4.11
N GLY A 259 -12.46 3.12 4.66
CA GLY A 259 -11.90 3.76 5.86
C GLY A 259 -11.11 5.06 5.65
N LEU A 260 -11.12 5.64 4.44
CA LEU A 260 -10.63 7.00 4.16
C LEU A 260 -11.69 8.09 4.34
N GLU A 261 -12.94 7.71 4.57
CA GLU A 261 -14.02 8.63 4.94
C GLU A 261 -14.02 8.84 6.45
N GLY A 262 -13.60 10.01 6.91
CA GLY A 262 -13.80 10.44 8.30
C GLY A 262 -12.71 11.36 8.81
N GLY A 263 -13.12 12.45 9.48
CA GLY A 263 -12.27 13.47 10.11
C GLY A 263 -11.40 12.99 11.30
N SER A 264 -10.88 11.77 11.25
CA SER A 264 -9.92 11.23 12.23
C SER A 264 -8.49 11.62 11.85
N GLN A 265 -7.68 12.07 12.81
CA GLN A 265 -6.25 12.34 12.61
C GLN A 265 -5.49 11.14 12.03
N LEU A 266 -5.92 9.91 12.33
CA LEU A 266 -5.31 8.68 11.80
C LEU A 266 -5.62 8.49 10.30
N ALA A 267 -6.82 8.87 9.85
CA ALA A 267 -7.19 8.88 8.44
C ALA A 267 -6.44 9.99 7.69
N LEU A 268 -6.30 11.17 8.33
CA LEU A 268 -5.49 12.27 7.80
C LEU A 268 -4.03 11.85 7.60
N ARG A 269 -3.38 11.26 8.62
CA ARG A 269 -1.98 10.78 8.55
C ARG A 269 -1.77 9.75 7.43
N ARG A 270 -2.72 8.81 7.24
CA ARG A 270 -2.68 7.84 6.14
C ARG A 270 -2.83 8.53 4.77
N ALA A 271 -3.75 9.48 4.66
CA ALA A 271 -3.96 10.28 3.44
C ALA A 271 -2.79 11.23 3.14
N THR A 272 -2.06 11.73 4.14
CA THR A 272 -0.87 12.58 3.95
C THR A 272 0.34 11.76 3.47
N SER A 273 0.49 10.52 3.93
CA SER A 273 1.55 9.61 3.47
C SER A 273 1.37 9.27 1.99
N MET A 274 0.16 8.88 1.56
CA MET A 274 -0.09 8.60 0.14
C MET A 274 0.04 9.85 -0.73
N ARG A 275 -0.30 11.05 -0.21
CA ARG A 275 -0.15 12.31 -0.97
C ARG A 275 1.30 12.65 -1.31
N LYS A 276 2.29 12.34 -0.46
CA LYS A 276 3.72 12.58 -0.79
C LYS A 276 4.15 11.88 -2.09
N THR A 277 3.61 10.70 -2.36
CA THR A 277 3.92 9.93 -3.57
C THR A 277 3.20 10.49 -4.80
N PHE A 278 1.96 10.96 -4.67
CA PHE A 278 1.15 11.40 -5.81
C PHE A 278 1.19 12.92 -6.12
N THR A 279 1.73 13.75 -5.24
CA THR A 279 1.68 15.22 -5.40
C THR A 279 3.04 15.92 -5.46
N THR A 280 4.15 15.20 -5.34
CA THR A 280 5.50 15.81 -5.27
C THR A 280 6.30 15.54 -6.56
N GLY A 281 6.82 16.59 -7.20
CA GLY A 281 7.76 16.53 -8.33
C GLY A 281 7.14 16.25 -9.71
N VAL A 282 7.99 15.79 -10.65
CA VAL A 282 7.70 15.42 -12.06
C VAL A 282 6.47 14.52 -12.22
N ALA A 283 6.12 13.79 -11.14
CA ALA A 283 4.92 12.99 -11.01
C ALA A 283 3.61 13.78 -11.12
N ALA A 284 3.57 15.08 -10.77
CA ALA A 284 2.37 15.92 -10.84
C ALA A 284 1.94 16.24 -12.29
N VAL A 285 2.92 16.39 -13.19
CA VAL A 285 2.72 16.63 -14.63
C VAL A 285 2.47 15.33 -15.37
N LYS A 286 3.10 14.23 -14.93
CA LYS A 286 2.99 12.88 -15.53
C LYS A 286 1.84 12.03 -14.97
N LYS A 287 0.95 12.61 -14.15
CA LYS A 287 -0.27 12.01 -13.54
C LYS A 287 -1.22 11.29 -14.50
N LYS A 288 -1.00 11.35 -15.82
CA LYS A 288 -1.92 10.85 -16.86
C LYS A 288 -1.42 9.62 -17.61
N SER A 289 -0.17 9.17 -17.40
CA SER A 289 0.33 7.89 -17.92
C SER A 289 -0.04 6.75 -16.97
N LEU A 290 -0.67 5.69 -17.48
CA LEU A 290 -1.07 4.53 -16.68
C LEU A 290 0.15 3.88 -15.99
N CYS A 291 1.28 3.81 -16.69
CA CYS A 291 2.52 3.19 -16.20
C CYS A 291 3.05 3.89 -14.94
N ILE A 292 3.03 5.23 -14.95
CA ILE A 292 3.50 6.05 -13.83
C ILE A 292 2.50 6.00 -12.68
N GLN A 293 1.19 6.00 -12.96
CA GLN A 293 0.17 5.84 -11.93
C GLN A 293 0.33 4.53 -11.15
N ILE A 294 0.60 3.42 -11.85
CA ILE A 294 0.81 2.11 -11.22
C ILE A 294 2.04 2.13 -10.32
N LYS A 295 3.18 2.68 -10.78
CA LYS A 295 4.39 2.85 -9.94
C LYS A 295 4.09 3.62 -8.65
N LEU A 296 3.45 4.79 -8.76
CA LEU A 296 3.11 5.62 -7.61
C LEU A 296 2.09 4.94 -6.67
N GLN A 297 1.14 4.16 -7.22
CA GLN A 297 0.20 3.36 -6.42
C GLN A 297 0.90 2.25 -5.64
N VAL A 298 1.83 1.56 -6.26
CA VAL A 298 2.64 0.54 -5.58
C VAL A 298 3.52 1.19 -4.51
N ASP A 299 4.15 2.33 -4.77
CA ASP A 299 4.94 3.05 -3.77
C ASP A 299 4.10 3.48 -2.56
N ALA A 300 2.92 4.06 -2.79
CA ALA A 300 2.00 4.46 -1.72
C ALA A 300 1.50 3.25 -0.90
N LEU A 301 1.26 2.11 -1.56
CA LEU A 301 0.91 0.86 -0.90
C LEU A 301 2.07 0.37 -0.01
N ILE A 302 3.27 0.27 -0.58
CA ILE A 302 4.48 -0.18 0.13
C ILE A 302 4.78 0.73 1.32
N ASP A 303 4.69 2.05 1.18
CA ASP A 303 4.87 3.00 2.28
C ASP A 303 3.86 2.81 3.42
N THR A 304 2.62 2.47 3.07
CA THR A 304 1.57 2.18 4.06
C THR A 304 1.90 0.88 4.80
N VAL A 305 2.34 -0.15 4.07
CA VAL A 305 2.74 -1.44 4.64
C VAL A 305 3.98 -1.28 5.55
N ARG A 306 4.99 -0.50 5.14
CA ARG A 306 6.21 -0.22 5.94
C ARG A 306 5.91 0.35 7.32
N ARG A 307 4.81 1.10 7.48
CA ARG A 307 4.40 1.69 8.78
C ARG A 307 3.66 0.71 9.70
N SER A 308 3.31 -0.46 9.20
CA SER A 308 2.58 -1.50 9.93
C SER A 308 3.52 -2.59 10.47
N ARG A 309 3.01 -3.43 11.37
CA ARG A 309 3.70 -4.66 11.77
C ARG A 309 3.41 -5.73 10.70
N VAL A 310 4.37 -5.94 9.81
CA VAL A 310 4.22 -6.85 8.67
C VAL A 310 4.51 -8.30 9.06
N HIS A 311 3.68 -9.21 8.59
CA HIS A 311 3.89 -10.66 8.67
C HIS A 311 3.78 -11.24 7.26
N PHE A 312 4.75 -12.04 6.86
CA PHE A 312 4.82 -12.62 5.52
C PHE A 312 4.37 -14.08 5.53
N VAL A 313 3.51 -14.43 4.58
CA VAL A 313 3.10 -15.82 4.30
C VAL A 313 3.48 -16.10 2.85
N HIS A 314 4.40 -17.05 2.65
CA HIS A 314 4.84 -17.45 1.31
C HIS A 314 4.01 -18.64 0.86
N CYS A 315 3.15 -18.41 -0.13
CA CYS A 315 2.42 -19.47 -0.82
C CYS A 315 3.29 -20.00 -1.96
N LEU A 316 3.41 -21.33 -2.10
CA LEU A 316 4.17 -21.96 -3.18
C LEU A 316 3.24 -22.83 -4.01
N LEU A 317 3.34 -22.72 -5.33
CA LEU A 317 2.56 -23.52 -6.26
C LEU A 317 3.18 -24.92 -6.39
N PRO A 318 2.48 -26.01 -6.01
CA PRO A 318 3.03 -27.36 -6.04
C PRO A 318 3.18 -27.91 -7.47
N LYS A 319 2.34 -27.46 -8.41
CA LYS A 319 2.36 -27.87 -9.82
C LYS A 319 1.75 -26.76 -10.68
N ALA A 320 2.31 -26.57 -11.87
CA ALA A 320 1.77 -25.66 -12.88
C ALA A 320 0.34 -26.08 -13.31
N GLU A 321 -0.64 -25.20 -13.12
CA GLU A 321 -2.03 -25.48 -13.50
C GLU A 321 -2.20 -25.47 -15.02
N SER A 322 -2.73 -26.56 -15.57
CA SER A 322 -3.26 -26.56 -16.94
C SER A 322 -4.70 -26.09 -16.91
N LEU A 323 -4.94 -24.81 -17.20
CA LEU A 323 -6.28 -24.30 -17.53
C LEU A 323 -6.67 -24.68 -18.97
N SER A 324 -6.48 -25.94 -19.36
CA SER A 324 -7.13 -26.51 -20.55
C SER A 324 -8.58 -26.78 -20.16
N GLY A 325 -9.48 -25.95 -20.68
CA GLY A 325 -10.87 -25.92 -20.26
C GLY A 325 -11.59 -27.26 -20.37
N ASP A 326 -12.14 -27.70 -19.25
CA ASP A 326 -13.37 -28.49 -19.21
C ASP A 326 -14.24 -27.98 -18.07
N LEU A 327 -15.05 -26.96 -18.36
CA LEU A 327 -16.22 -26.57 -17.56
C LEU A 327 -17.35 -27.61 -17.68
N LYS A 328 -17.02 -28.90 -17.63
CA LYS A 328 -17.97 -30.02 -17.53
C LYS A 328 -17.60 -30.95 -16.38
N ALA A 329 -17.55 -30.41 -15.17
CA ALA A 329 -17.79 -31.21 -13.97
C ALA A 329 -19.31 -31.45 -13.84
N SER A 330 -19.82 -32.45 -14.56
CA SER A 330 -21.08 -33.10 -14.22
C SER A 330 -20.76 -34.36 -13.41
N PRO A 331 -21.34 -34.58 -12.21
CA PRO A 331 -21.16 -35.83 -11.51
C PRO A 331 -22.14 -36.85 -12.10
N ARG A 332 -21.67 -37.72 -12.98
CA ARG A 332 -22.39 -38.95 -13.31
C ARG A 332 -21.48 -40.17 -13.18
N SER A 333 -21.71 -40.83 -12.06
CA SER A 333 -21.51 -42.24 -11.75
C SER A 333 -21.29 -43.19 -12.93
N GLY A 334 -20.21 -43.98 -12.81
CA GLY A 334 -20.22 -45.43 -13.02
C GLY A 334 -19.94 -45.92 -14.43
N GLU A 335 -18.73 -46.42 -14.66
CA GLU A 335 -18.49 -47.78 -15.17
C GLU A 335 -17.01 -48.16 -14.96
N VAL A 336 -16.80 -49.41 -14.54
CA VAL A 336 -15.53 -49.96 -14.08
C VAL A 336 -14.97 -50.81 -15.21
N ASP A 337 -13.81 -50.43 -15.76
CA ASP A 337 -12.99 -51.32 -16.59
C ASP A 337 -11.96 -52.05 -15.71
N PRO A 338 -11.90 -53.39 -15.72
CA PRO A 338 -10.84 -54.14 -15.07
C PRO A 338 -9.77 -54.46 -16.11
N HIS A 339 -8.62 -53.78 -16.04
CA HIS A 339 -7.26 -54.25 -16.42
C HIS A 339 -6.40 -53.07 -16.89
N GLY A 340 -5.51 -52.64 -16.00
CA GLY A 340 -4.48 -51.65 -16.26
C GLY A 340 -4.00 -51.10 -14.93
N GLU A 341 -2.81 -51.53 -14.51
CA GLU A 341 -2.15 -51.10 -13.28
C GLU A 341 -2.09 -49.55 -13.21
N SER A 342 -2.96 -48.96 -12.38
CA SER A 342 -2.83 -47.57 -11.95
C SER A 342 -2.49 -47.58 -10.46
N CYS A 343 -1.24 -47.93 -10.16
CA CYS A 343 -0.60 -47.43 -8.95
C CYS A 343 -0.24 -45.98 -9.22
N ASP A 344 -1.01 -45.05 -8.64
CA ASP A 344 -0.54 -43.87 -7.89
C ASP A 344 -1.55 -42.71 -7.95
N ASN A 345 -2.75 -42.89 -7.37
CA ASN A 345 -3.81 -41.88 -7.35
C ASN A 345 -3.96 -41.17 -5.98
N GLY A 346 -2.87 -41.06 -5.21
CA GLY A 346 -2.87 -40.42 -3.89
C GLY A 346 -1.67 -39.53 -3.56
N LEU A 347 -0.60 -39.55 -4.35
CA LEU A 347 0.54 -38.65 -4.15
C LEU A 347 0.27 -37.34 -4.91
N MET A 348 0.26 -36.21 -4.18
CA MET A 348 0.28 -34.90 -4.82
C MET A 348 1.47 -34.85 -5.78
N GLN A 349 1.20 -34.80 -7.08
CA GLN A 349 2.25 -34.76 -8.08
C GLN A 349 2.93 -33.38 -8.01
N LEU A 350 4.11 -33.34 -7.40
CA LEU A 350 4.89 -32.12 -7.19
C LEU A 350 5.82 -31.87 -8.38
N ASP A 351 5.80 -30.64 -8.90
CA ASP A 351 6.81 -30.18 -9.84
C ASP A 351 8.03 -29.65 -9.05
N VAL A 352 9.02 -30.52 -8.90
CA VAL A 352 10.25 -30.21 -8.14
C VAL A 352 11.04 -29.07 -8.78
N CYS A 353 11.03 -28.94 -10.10
CA CYS A 353 11.76 -27.89 -10.80
C CYS A 353 11.11 -26.53 -10.55
N LEU A 354 9.79 -26.46 -10.68
CA LEU A 354 9.00 -25.27 -10.37
C LEU A 354 9.14 -24.85 -8.90
N LEU A 355 9.07 -25.80 -7.96
CA LEU A 355 9.24 -25.50 -6.54
C LEU A 355 10.66 -25.01 -6.22
N ARG A 356 11.69 -25.60 -6.84
CA ARG A 356 13.08 -25.12 -6.69
C ARG A 356 13.25 -23.71 -7.23
N ALA A 357 12.64 -23.38 -8.37
CA ALA A 357 12.65 -22.03 -8.92
C ALA A 357 11.98 -21.04 -7.95
N GLN A 358 10.78 -21.35 -7.46
CA GLN A 358 10.06 -20.49 -6.50
C GLN A 358 10.84 -20.29 -5.18
N LEU A 359 11.46 -21.34 -4.62
CA LEU A 359 12.25 -21.23 -3.39
C LEU A 359 13.51 -20.39 -3.55
N ARG A 360 14.15 -20.46 -4.72
CA ARG A 360 15.32 -19.61 -5.05
C ARG A 360 14.89 -18.17 -5.32
N GLY A 361 13.84 -17.98 -6.13
CA GLY A 361 13.36 -16.67 -6.53
C GLY A 361 12.74 -15.85 -5.40
N SER A 362 12.16 -16.52 -4.40
CA SER A 362 11.68 -15.87 -3.17
C SER A 362 12.78 -15.60 -2.15
N LYS A 363 14.02 -16.06 -2.37
CA LYS A 363 15.14 -15.93 -1.42
C LYS A 363 14.83 -16.47 -0.02
N LEU A 364 13.87 -17.39 0.09
CA LEU A 364 13.43 -17.95 1.38
C LEU A 364 14.53 -18.74 2.08
N LEU A 365 15.40 -19.39 1.31
CA LEU A 365 16.57 -20.09 1.85
C LEU A 365 17.54 -19.15 2.54
N ASP A 366 17.75 -17.94 2.01
CA ASP A 366 18.63 -16.94 2.61
C ASP A 366 18.03 -16.38 3.91
N ALA A 367 16.72 -16.11 3.90
CA ALA A 367 15.99 -15.72 5.10
C ALA A 367 16.05 -16.81 6.19
N LEU A 368 15.90 -18.09 5.81
CA LEU A 368 16.02 -19.22 6.74
C LEU A 368 17.44 -19.37 7.29
N ARG A 369 18.48 -19.12 6.48
CA ARG A 369 19.88 -19.13 6.94
C ARG A 369 20.11 -18.07 8.01
N ILE A 370 19.70 -16.81 7.76
CA ILE A 370 19.78 -15.75 8.78
C ILE A 370 18.99 -16.12 10.03
N TYR A 371 17.77 -16.63 9.88
CA TYR A 371 16.95 -17.01 11.02
C TYR A 371 17.61 -18.10 11.88
N ARG A 372 18.25 -19.10 11.25
CA ARG A 372 18.91 -20.20 11.95
C ARG A 372 20.26 -19.81 12.54
N GLN A 373 21.07 -19.08 11.78
CA GLN A 373 22.46 -18.74 12.14
C GLN A 373 22.59 -17.44 12.92
N GLY A 374 21.59 -16.56 12.84
CA GLY A 374 21.47 -15.34 13.63
C GLY A 374 20.62 -15.50 14.89
N TYR A 375 20.08 -14.38 15.34
CA TYR A 375 19.31 -14.23 16.56
C TYR A 375 18.02 -13.45 16.26
N PRO A 376 16.93 -14.13 15.88
CA PRO A 376 15.71 -13.47 15.40
C PRO A 376 14.96 -12.72 16.51
N ASP A 377 15.07 -13.17 17.75
CA ASP A 377 14.39 -12.58 18.90
C ASP A 377 15.35 -11.66 19.66
N HIS A 378 14.90 -10.48 20.06
CA HIS A 378 15.74 -9.53 20.81
C HIS A 378 14.90 -8.59 21.68
N LEU A 379 15.49 -8.14 22.79
CA LEU A 379 14.85 -7.22 23.74
C LEU A 379 15.86 -6.20 24.25
N VAL A 380 15.39 -4.99 24.54
CA VAL A 380 16.17 -3.97 25.26
C VAL A 380 16.46 -4.48 26.68
N PHE A 381 17.64 -4.16 27.22
CA PHE A 381 18.07 -4.66 28.54
C PHE A 381 17.06 -4.38 29.66
N SER A 382 16.59 -3.13 29.79
CA SER A 382 15.54 -2.75 30.75
C SER A 382 14.27 -3.60 30.63
N GLU A 383 13.84 -3.90 29.41
CA GLU A 383 12.65 -4.69 29.15
C GLU A 383 12.86 -6.15 29.51
N PHE A 384 13.99 -6.75 29.11
CA PHE A 384 14.33 -8.13 29.44
C PHE A 384 14.33 -8.33 30.96
N ARG A 385 15.06 -7.47 31.67
CA ARG A 385 15.15 -7.51 33.14
C ARG A 385 13.77 -7.40 33.79
N ARG A 386 12.98 -6.38 33.44
CA ARG A 386 11.63 -6.18 33.98
C ARG A 386 10.71 -7.38 33.74
N ARG A 387 10.85 -8.06 32.60
CA ARG A 387 10.03 -9.24 32.26
C ARG A 387 10.47 -10.49 33.01
N PHE A 388 11.78 -10.71 33.17
CA PHE A 388 12.32 -12.01 33.58
C PHE A 388 12.96 -12.05 34.96
N ASP A 389 13.12 -10.92 35.67
CA ASP A 389 13.61 -10.88 37.06
C ASP A 389 12.83 -11.79 38.02
N VAL A 390 11.54 -12.05 37.74
CA VAL A 390 10.70 -12.92 38.54
C VAL A 390 11.14 -14.39 38.54
N LEU A 391 11.91 -14.80 37.52
CA LEU A 391 12.45 -16.15 37.40
C LEU A 391 13.59 -16.40 38.41
N THR A 392 14.31 -15.36 38.83
CA THR A 392 15.44 -15.44 39.75
C THR A 392 15.22 -14.57 40.99
N PRO A 393 14.29 -14.98 41.89
CA PRO A 393 13.89 -14.20 43.05
C PRO A 393 15.01 -13.95 44.07
N HIS A 394 16.11 -14.71 44.01
CA HIS A 394 17.29 -14.50 44.86
C HIS A 394 18.06 -13.23 44.47
N LEU A 395 18.16 -12.92 43.16
CA LEU A 395 18.79 -11.69 42.69
C LEU A 395 17.94 -10.46 43.04
N THR A 396 16.61 -10.57 42.94
CA THR A 396 15.69 -9.48 43.33
C THR A 396 15.76 -9.17 44.84
N LYS A 397 16.01 -10.18 45.68
CA LYS A 397 16.18 -10.02 47.14
C LYS A 397 17.52 -9.39 47.50
N LYS A 398 18.60 -9.73 46.78
CA LYS A 398 19.97 -9.21 47.00
C LYS A 398 20.06 -7.71 46.74
N HIS A 399 19.35 -7.21 45.72
CA HIS A 399 19.45 -5.84 45.26
C HIS A 399 18.43 -4.88 45.93
N GLY A 400 17.38 -5.41 46.56
CA GLY A 400 16.35 -4.62 47.24
C GLY A 400 15.38 -3.90 46.30
N ARG A 401 14.24 -3.42 46.82
CA ARG A 401 13.15 -2.80 46.03
C ARG A 401 13.53 -1.45 45.39
N ASN A 402 14.66 -0.85 45.78
CA ASN A 402 15.16 0.45 45.33
C ASN A 402 16.52 0.34 44.63
N TYR A 403 16.84 -0.80 44.01
CA TYR A 403 18.08 -0.92 43.24
C TYR A 403 18.04 -0.01 42.02
N ILE A 404 18.75 1.12 42.10
CA ILE A 404 19.03 1.96 40.94
C ILE A 404 20.15 1.25 40.18
N VAL A 405 19.76 0.50 39.16
CA VAL A 405 20.70 -0.15 38.25
C VAL A 405 21.51 0.93 37.55
N THR A 406 22.79 1.05 37.89
CA THR A 406 23.70 2.01 37.27
C THR A 406 24.18 1.52 35.90
N ASP A 407 24.16 0.20 35.68
CA ASP A 407 24.54 -0.47 34.44
C ASP A 407 23.55 -1.60 34.13
N GLU A 408 22.67 -1.36 33.16
CA GLU A 408 21.65 -2.32 32.75
C GLU A 408 22.23 -3.55 32.06
N LYS A 409 23.35 -3.40 31.34
CA LYS A 409 23.98 -4.49 30.61
C LYS A 409 24.50 -5.54 31.59
N ARG A 410 25.24 -5.10 32.60
CA ARG A 410 25.77 -5.98 33.65
C ARG A 410 24.66 -6.68 34.45
N ALA A 411 23.56 -5.99 34.72
CA ALA A 411 22.42 -6.60 35.41
C ALA A 411 21.76 -7.71 34.57
N VAL A 412 21.69 -7.52 33.26
CA VAL A 412 21.21 -8.55 32.33
C VAL A 412 22.19 -9.72 32.25
N GLU A 413 23.50 -9.49 32.27
CA GLU A 413 24.51 -10.56 32.34
C GLU A 413 24.35 -11.42 33.59
N GLU A 414 24.24 -10.83 34.79
CA GLU A 414 24.00 -11.58 36.04
C GLU A 414 22.67 -12.34 35.99
N LEU A 415 21.63 -11.75 35.39
CA LEU A 415 20.34 -12.42 35.18
C LEU A 415 20.48 -13.63 34.25
N LEU A 416 21.15 -13.49 33.11
CA LEU A 416 21.35 -14.59 32.16
C LEU A 416 22.18 -15.73 32.76
N GLU A 417 23.21 -15.41 33.54
CA GLU A 417 24.00 -16.40 34.28
C GLU A 417 23.14 -17.16 35.29
N SER A 418 22.27 -16.45 36.02
CA SER A 418 21.37 -17.08 37.00
C SER A 418 20.24 -17.92 36.38
N LEU A 419 19.90 -17.66 35.11
CA LEU A 419 18.95 -18.45 34.33
C LEU A 419 19.58 -19.71 33.72
N GLU A 420 20.90 -19.87 33.84
CA GLU A 420 21.67 -21.01 33.33
C GLU A 420 21.43 -21.26 31.82
N LEU A 421 21.27 -20.18 31.04
CA LEU A 421 21.12 -20.29 29.60
C LEU A 421 22.44 -20.66 28.93
N GLU A 422 22.36 -21.52 27.91
CA GLU A 422 23.53 -21.88 27.12
C GLU A 422 24.09 -20.64 26.40
N LYS A 423 25.40 -20.39 26.49
CA LYS A 423 26.04 -19.20 25.89
C LYS A 423 25.87 -19.11 24.37
N SER A 424 25.64 -20.22 23.67
CA SER A 424 25.35 -20.25 22.23
C SER A 424 23.92 -19.79 21.88
N SER A 425 23.03 -19.82 22.88
CA SER A 425 21.58 -19.58 22.72
C SER A 425 21.21 -18.09 22.77
N TYR A 426 22.13 -17.23 23.20
CA TYR A 426 21.94 -15.79 23.28
C TYR A 426 23.22 -15.03 22.90
N HIS A 427 23.08 -13.74 22.61
CA HIS A 427 24.20 -12.83 22.37
C HIS A 427 23.94 -11.48 23.01
N MET A 428 24.97 -10.87 23.57
CA MET A 428 24.90 -9.56 24.24
C MET A 428 25.34 -8.47 23.27
N GLY A 429 24.41 -7.64 22.80
CA GLY A 429 24.71 -6.47 21.98
C GLY A 429 25.19 -5.26 22.80
N LEU A 430 25.10 -4.09 22.18
CA LEU A 430 25.41 -2.80 22.81
C LEU A 430 24.24 -2.29 23.65
N SER A 431 23.00 -2.47 23.18
CA SER A 431 21.79 -1.95 23.83
C SER A 431 20.71 -3.01 24.08
N ARG A 432 20.87 -4.19 23.47
CA ARG A 432 19.89 -5.26 23.47
C ARG A 432 20.53 -6.63 23.71
N VAL A 433 19.74 -7.53 24.26
CA VAL A 433 20.05 -8.95 24.31
C VAL A 433 19.32 -9.66 23.16
N PHE A 434 20.03 -10.55 22.49
CA PHE A 434 19.61 -11.27 21.30
C PHE A 434 19.51 -12.77 21.63
N PHE A 435 18.52 -13.45 21.07
CA PHE A 435 18.21 -14.84 21.37
C PHE A 435 18.06 -15.66 20.08
N ARG A 436 18.51 -16.91 20.15
CA ARG A 436 18.19 -17.92 19.15
C ARG A 436 16.68 -18.20 19.18
N ALA A 437 16.16 -18.63 18.04
CA ALA A 437 14.76 -18.99 17.87
C ALA A 437 14.28 -19.93 19.00
N GLY A 438 13.17 -19.56 19.65
CA GLY A 438 12.50 -20.37 20.66
C GLY A 438 13.02 -20.21 22.10
N VAL A 439 14.21 -19.63 22.31
CA VAL A 439 14.75 -19.39 23.66
C VAL A 439 13.88 -18.40 24.43
N LEU A 440 13.50 -17.28 23.79
CA LEU A 440 12.65 -16.27 24.39
C LEU A 440 11.26 -16.82 24.74
N ALA A 441 10.67 -17.64 23.85
CA ALA A 441 9.38 -18.29 24.09
C ALA A 441 9.43 -19.21 25.33
N LYS A 442 10.51 -19.98 25.49
CA LYS A 442 10.73 -20.85 26.65
C LYS A 442 10.87 -20.05 27.95
N LEU A 443 11.54 -18.90 27.91
CA LEU A 443 11.62 -17.98 29.06
C LEU A 443 10.24 -17.41 29.43
N GLU A 444 9.42 -17.05 28.44
CA GLU A 444 8.05 -16.58 28.68
C GLU A 444 7.16 -17.67 29.30
N GLU A 445 7.26 -18.91 28.82
CA GLU A 445 6.55 -20.05 29.41
C GLU A 445 6.95 -20.27 30.88
N ASN A 446 8.25 -20.26 31.18
CA ASN A 446 8.76 -20.37 32.56
C ASN A 446 8.22 -19.24 33.44
N ARG A 447 8.17 -18.01 32.92
CA ARG A 447 7.66 -16.85 33.65
C ARG A 447 6.18 -17.01 33.98
N ASP A 448 5.41 -17.51 33.03
CA ASP A 448 3.98 -17.73 33.20
C ASP A 448 3.71 -18.85 34.22
N ILE A 449 4.53 -19.91 34.25
CA ILE A 449 4.48 -20.93 35.29
C ILE A 449 4.77 -20.32 36.67
N GLN A 450 5.85 -19.55 36.80
CA GLN A 450 6.27 -18.93 38.06
C GLN A 450 5.22 -17.95 38.63
N THR A 451 4.55 -17.19 37.76
CA THR A 451 3.57 -16.16 38.15
C THR A 451 2.14 -16.69 38.34
N ARG A 452 1.82 -17.89 37.81
CA ARG A 452 0.48 -18.48 37.81
C ARG A 452 -0.23 -18.48 39.17
N ARG A 453 0.49 -18.87 40.23
CA ARG A 453 -0.06 -18.93 41.60
C ARG A 453 -0.46 -17.54 42.10
N ASN A 454 0.41 -16.54 41.90
CA ASN A 454 0.14 -15.17 42.33
C ASN A 454 -1.06 -14.58 41.59
N ILE A 455 -1.16 -14.82 40.28
CA ILE A 455 -2.30 -14.39 39.46
C ILE A 455 -3.59 -15.05 39.96
N THR A 456 -3.55 -16.35 40.31
CA THR A 456 -4.72 -17.07 40.80
C THR A 456 -5.18 -16.54 42.16
N LEU A 457 -4.25 -16.25 43.08
CA LEU A 457 -4.56 -15.62 44.37
C LEU A 457 -5.14 -14.22 44.20
N PHE A 458 -4.58 -13.42 43.30
CA PHE A 458 -5.11 -12.10 42.96
C PHE A 458 -6.52 -12.19 42.39
N GLN A 459 -6.75 -13.07 41.41
CA GLN A 459 -8.07 -13.32 40.84
C GLN A 459 -9.09 -13.77 41.89
N ALA A 460 -8.68 -14.64 42.82
CA ALA A 460 -9.54 -15.07 43.93
C ALA A 460 -9.90 -13.90 44.86
N ALA A 461 -8.94 -13.03 45.17
CA ALA A 461 -9.18 -11.83 45.97
C ALA A 461 -10.16 -10.86 45.27
N CYS A 462 -9.97 -10.61 43.97
CA CYS A 462 -10.88 -9.78 43.15
C CYS A 462 -12.29 -10.36 43.10
N ARG A 463 -12.43 -11.66 42.79
CA ARG A 463 -13.74 -12.35 42.78
C ARG A 463 -14.41 -12.28 44.14
N GLY A 464 -13.66 -12.49 45.22
CA GLY A 464 -14.15 -12.38 46.60
C GLY A 464 -14.61 -10.96 46.94
N TYR A 465 -13.87 -9.92 46.53
CA TYR A 465 -14.23 -8.52 46.73
C TYR A 465 -15.55 -8.19 46.04
N LEU A 466 -15.67 -8.54 44.75
CA LEU A 466 -16.88 -8.31 43.96
C LEU A 466 -18.09 -9.06 44.55
N ALA A 467 -17.91 -10.33 44.93
CA ALA A 467 -18.97 -11.14 45.54
C ALA A 467 -19.47 -10.53 46.86
N ARG A 468 -18.56 -10.04 47.73
CA ARG A 468 -18.94 -9.37 48.98
C ARG A 468 -19.67 -8.06 48.74
N GLN A 469 -19.27 -7.27 47.74
CA GLN A 469 -19.98 -6.04 47.39
C GLN A 469 -21.39 -6.32 46.86
N ALA A 470 -21.54 -7.33 45.99
CA ALA A 470 -22.83 -7.79 45.51
C ALA A 470 -23.71 -8.32 46.65
N PHE A 471 -23.14 -9.07 47.59
CA PHE A 471 -23.85 -9.58 48.76
C PHE A 471 -24.31 -8.46 49.70
N LYS A 472 -23.47 -7.45 49.97
CA LYS A 472 -23.86 -6.26 50.75
C LYS A 472 -25.07 -5.57 50.12
N LYS A 473 -25.06 -5.39 48.79
CA LYS A 473 -26.20 -4.81 48.05
C LYS A 473 -27.47 -5.67 48.22
N ARG A 474 -27.37 -6.99 48.07
CA ARG A 474 -28.52 -7.91 48.26
C ARG A 474 -29.04 -7.89 49.69
N LYS A 475 -28.18 -7.82 50.70
CA LYS A 475 -28.58 -7.74 52.11
C LYS A 475 -29.39 -6.48 52.41
N ILE A 476 -28.96 -5.34 51.86
CA ILE A 476 -29.71 -4.08 51.98
C ILE A 476 -31.05 -4.17 51.25
N GLN A 477 -31.07 -4.75 50.04
CA GLN A 477 -32.30 -4.94 49.27
C GLN A 477 -33.30 -5.86 50.00
N ASP A 478 -32.84 -6.97 50.58
CA ASP A 478 -33.68 -7.88 51.35
C ASP A 478 -34.29 -7.21 52.60
N LEU A 479 -33.48 -6.43 53.34
CA LEU A 479 -34.00 -5.65 54.47
C LEU A 479 -35.02 -4.60 54.00
N ALA A 480 -34.73 -3.88 52.91
CA ALA A 480 -35.63 -2.89 52.34
C ALA A 480 -36.95 -3.53 51.90
N ILE A 481 -36.92 -4.70 51.25
CA ILE A 481 -38.12 -5.45 50.83
C ILE A 481 -38.98 -5.77 52.06
N ARG A 482 -38.40 -6.30 53.13
CA ARG A 482 -39.14 -6.61 54.37
C ARG A 482 -39.75 -5.37 55.02
N CYS A 483 -38.99 -4.29 55.10
CA CYS A 483 -39.49 -3.01 55.61
C CYS A 483 -40.64 -2.44 54.77
N ILE A 484 -40.50 -2.45 53.45
CA ILE A 484 -41.53 -1.98 52.52
C ILE A 484 -42.81 -2.81 52.67
N GLN A 485 -42.69 -4.14 52.66
CA GLN A 485 -43.83 -5.05 52.82
C GLN A 485 -44.56 -4.83 54.16
N LYS A 486 -43.82 -4.68 55.27
CA LYS A 486 -44.39 -4.41 56.59
C LYS A 486 -45.10 -3.04 56.62
N ASN A 487 -44.49 -2.01 56.05
CA ASN A 487 -45.07 -0.67 55.97
C ASN A 487 -46.34 -0.66 55.11
N ILE A 488 -46.36 -1.34 53.96
CA ILE A 488 -47.56 -1.47 53.13
C ILE A 488 -48.69 -2.13 53.93
N LYS A 489 -48.41 -3.21 54.68
CA LYS A 489 -49.42 -3.89 55.50
C LYS A 489 -49.97 -2.98 56.61
N LYS A 490 -49.10 -2.24 57.31
CA LYS A 490 -49.52 -1.28 58.36
C LYS A 490 -50.28 -0.09 57.77
N ASN A 491 -49.81 0.48 56.67
CA ASN A 491 -50.50 1.58 55.98
C ASN A 491 -51.90 1.18 55.52
N ARG A 492 -52.11 -0.05 55.01
CA ARG A 492 -53.45 -0.55 54.68
C ARG A 492 -54.40 -0.50 55.89
N GLY A 493 -53.93 -0.81 57.09
CA GLY A 493 -54.73 -0.77 58.32
C GLY A 493 -55.01 0.65 58.82
N VAL A 494 -54.14 1.61 58.54
CA VAL A 494 -54.22 2.97 59.11
C VAL A 494 -54.76 4.01 58.11
N LYS A 495 -54.71 3.73 56.80
CA LYS A 495 -55.15 4.65 55.73
C LYS A 495 -56.60 5.12 55.87
N GLY A 496 -57.48 4.29 56.43
CA GLY A 496 -58.88 4.65 56.70
C GLY A 496 -59.09 5.50 57.95
N TRP A 497 -58.11 5.58 58.86
CA TRP A 497 -58.25 6.19 60.17
C TRP A 497 -58.25 7.73 60.10
N PRO A 498 -59.29 8.43 60.61
CA PRO A 498 -59.39 9.89 60.50
C PRO A 498 -58.22 10.67 61.11
N TRP A 499 -57.70 10.24 62.26
CA TRP A 499 -56.55 10.87 62.91
C TRP A 499 -55.26 10.76 62.08
N TRP A 500 -55.07 9.64 61.38
CA TRP A 500 -53.93 9.50 60.46
C TRP A 500 -54.04 10.43 59.27
N LYS A 501 -55.24 10.58 58.68
CA LYS A 501 -55.48 11.55 57.61
C LYS A 501 -55.13 12.96 58.07
N LEU A 502 -55.65 13.38 59.23
CA LEU A 502 -55.34 14.69 59.83
C LEU A 502 -53.83 14.88 60.04
N PHE A 503 -53.15 13.90 60.64
CA PHE A 503 -51.71 13.95 60.85
C PHE A 503 -50.93 14.10 59.54
N THR A 504 -51.26 13.31 58.51
CA THR A 504 -50.58 13.40 57.21
C THR A 504 -50.86 14.70 56.46
N THR A 505 -52.02 15.32 56.65
CA THR A 505 -52.34 16.62 56.03
C THR A 505 -51.71 17.80 56.77
N VAL A 506 -51.60 17.72 58.10
CA VAL A 506 -51.16 18.84 58.93
C VAL A 506 -49.64 18.82 59.16
N ARG A 507 -49.01 17.65 59.29
CA ARG A 507 -47.57 17.55 59.57
C ARG A 507 -46.67 18.29 58.57
N PRO A 508 -46.89 18.24 57.25
CA PRO A 508 -46.08 19.00 56.29
C PRO A 508 -46.18 20.52 56.49
N LEU A 509 -47.26 21.01 57.10
CA LEU A 509 -47.45 22.44 57.39
C LEU A 509 -46.68 22.91 58.64
N ILE A 510 -46.05 22.00 59.38
CA ILE A 510 -45.35 22.25 60.66
C ILE A 510 -43.81 22.11 60.51
N GLU A 511 -43.30 21.82 59.31
CA GLU A 511 -41.93 21.37 59.07
C GLU A 511 -40.89 22.52 59.10
N VAL A 512 -40.44 22.93 60.30
CA VAL A 512 -39.43 24.00 60.48
C VAL A 512 -38.15 23.54 61.22
N GLN A 513 -38.14 22.37 61.89
CA GLN A 513 -36.99 21.96 62.73
C GLN A 513 -36.04 20.91 62.11
N LEU A 514 -36.40 20.25 61.00
CA LEU A 514 -35.54 19.28 60.29
C LEU A 514 -34.61 19.93 59.24
N THR A 515 -34.79 21.22 58.98
CA THR A 515 -34.10 21.97 57.92
C THR A 515 -32.65 22.28 58.26
N GLU A 516 -32.28 22.57 59.52
CA GLU A 516 -30.94 23.08 59.84
C GLU A 516 -29.81 22.04 59.66
N GLU A 517 -29.99 20.81 60.16
CA GLU A 517 -29.01 19.73 59.92
C GLU A 517 -28.94 19.30 58.46
N GLN A 518 -30.08 19.33 57.76
CA GLN A 518 -30.14 19.04 56.32
C GLN A 518 -29.44 20.13 55.50
N ILE A 519 -29.62 21.41 55.87
CA ILE A 519 -28.94 22.56 55.26
C ILE A 519 -27.43 22.42 55.49
N ARG A 520 -26.98 22.15 56.72
CA ARG A 520 -25.55 21.95 57.01
C ARG A 520 -24.94 20.80 56.19
N GLY A 521 -25.61 19.64 56.12
CA GLY A 521 -25.15 18.53 55.29
C GLY A 521 -25.13 18.85 53.79
N LYS A 522 -26.09 19.65 53.32
CA LYS A 522 -26.12 20.14 51.94
C LYS A 522 -25.02 21.15 51.67
N ASP A 523 -24.68 22.01 52.62
CA ASP A 523 -23.60 22.98 52.51
C ASP A 523 -22.22 22.30 52.41
N GLU A 524 -21.99 21.25 53.20
CA GLU A 524 -20.78 20.42 53.10
C GLU A 524 -20.68 19.71 51.74
N GLU A 525 -21.79 19.15 51.24
CA GLU A 525 -21.88 18.54 49.91
C GLU A 525 -21.59 19.58 48.80
N ILE A 526 -22.17 20.78 48.92
CA ILE A 526 -21.92 21.90 48.00
C ILE A 526 -20.43 22.30 48.02
N GLN A 527 -19.80 22.37 49.20
CA GLN A 527 -18.39 22.74 49.31
C GLN A 527 -17.47 21.68 48.69
N GLN A 528 -17.77 20.39 48.90
CA GLN A 528 -17.05 19.29 48.25
C GLN A 528 -17.24 19.29 46.73
N LEU A 529 -18.45 19.56 46.24
CA LEU A 529 -18.72 19.65 44.81
C LEU A 529 -18.04 20.86 44.18
N LYS A 530 -18.01 22.01 44.85
CA LYS A 530 -17.29 23.21 44.41
C LYS A 530 -15.78 22.95 44.25
N SER A 531 -15.15 22.31 45.23
CA SER A 531 -13.70 22.02 45.13
C SER A 531 -13.38 21.01 44.02
N ARG A 532 -14.23 20.00 43.81
CA ARG A 532 -14.08 19.06 42.68
C ARG A 532 -14.30 19.76 41.33
N LEU A 533 -15.30 20.64 41.24
CA LEU A 533 -15.58 21.41 40.04
C LEU A 533 -14.38 22.28 39.66
N GLU A 534 -13.83 23.02 40.63
CA GLU A 534 -12.66 23.88 40.40
C GLU A 534 -11.45 23.08 39.89
N LYS A 535 -11.20 21.90 40.46
CA LYS A 535 -10.11 21.02 40.00
C LYS A 535 -10.34 20.55 38.57
N VAL A 536 -11.54 20.08 38.26
CA VAL A 536 -11.90 19.60 36.91
C VAL A 536 -11.87 20.74 35.89
N GLU A 537 -12.27 21.95 36.28
CA GLU A 537 -12.19 23.13 35.42
C GLU A 537 -10.76 23.52 35.11
N LYS A 538 -9.85 23.44 36.09
CA LYS A 538 -8.40 23.63 35.88
C LYS A 538 -7.84 22.61 34.89
N GLU A 539 -8.06 21.32 35.12
CA GLU A 539 -7.61 20.24 34.22
C GLU A 539 -8.18 20.39 32.81
N ARG A 540 -9.47 20.76 32.68
CA ARG A 540 -10.12 21.01 31.39
C ARG A 540 -9.51 22.20 30.66
N ASN A 541 -9.15 23.27 31.37
CA ASN A 541 -8.53 24.44 30.76
C ASN A 541 -7.10 24.13 30.27
N GLU A 542 -6.32 23.36 31.03
CA GLU A 542 -4.99 22.89 30.62
C GLU A 542 -5.07 22.03 29.35
N LEU A 543 -6.01 21.07 29.31
CA LEU A 543 -6.25 20.24 28.13
C LEU A 543 -6.70 21.06 26.92
N ARG A 544 -7.54 22.07 27.12
CA ARG A 544 -7.97 22.99 26.06
C ARG A 544 -6.78 23.76 25.49
N LEU A 545 -5.93 24.34 26.34
CA LEU A 545 -4.72 25.05 25.90
C LEU A 545 -3.77 24.13 25.12
N ASN A 546 -3.62 22.88 25.55
CA ASN A 546 -2.81 21.91 24.82
C ASN A 546 -3.44 21.54 23.46
N SER A 547 -4.77 21.42 23.39
CA SER A 547 -5.49 21.21 22.12
C SER A 547 -5.28 22.37 21.16
N ASP A 548 -5.48 23.61 21.62
CA ASP A 548 -5.30 24.83 20.81
C ASP A 548 -3.85 24.94 20.30
N ARG A 549 -2.86 24.59 21.13
CA ARG A 549 -1.44 24.53 20.73
C ARG A 549 -1.17 23.49 19.65
N LEU A 550 -1.75 22.30 19.78
CA LEU A 550 -1.60 21.22 18.79
C LEU A 550 -2.32 21.55 17.48
N GLU A 551 -3.49 22.17 17.55
CA GLU A 551 -4.23 22.66 16.38
C GLU A 551 -3.45 23.73 15.64
N SER A 552 -2.87 24.70 16.35
CA SER A 552 -1.98 25.71 15.77
C SER A 552 -0.80 25.06 15.04
N LYS A 553 -0.14 24.08 15.66
CA LYS A 553 0.97 23.34 15.04
C LYS A 553 0.53 22.53 13.82
N ILE A 554 -0.70 22.01 13.81
CA ILE A 554 -1.28 21.35 12.63
C ILE A 554 -1.51 22.36 11.51
N THR A 555 -2.04 23.55 11.82
CA THR A 555 -2.26 24.59 10.81
C THR A 555 -0.95 25.08 10.20
N GLU A 556 0.08 25.30 11.02
CA GLU A 556 1.44 25.68 10.59
C GLU A 556 2.08 24.62 9.69
N LEU A 557 2.12 23.36 10.13
CA LEU A 557 2.65 22.27 9.32
C LEU A 557 1.84 22.05 8.04
N SER A 558 0.54 22.38 8.04
CA SER A 558 -0.31 22.28 6.84
C SER A 558 -0.05 23.42 5.85
N SER A 559 0.26 24.63 6.32
CA SER A 559 0.68 25.74 5.47
C SER A 559 2.07 25.50 4.90
N GLU A 560 3.06 25.11 5.71
CA GLU A 560 4.41 24.75 5.23
C GLU A 560 4.35 23.65 4.17
N LEU A 561 3.54 22.61 4.41
CA LEU A 561 3.33 21.55 3.44
C LEU A 561 2.63 22.03 2.15
N THR A 562 1.85 23.11 2.20
CA THR A 562 1.23 23.71 1.02
C THR A 562 2.22 24.56 0.24
N ASP A 563 3.09 25.30 0.93
CA ASP A 563 4.15 26.07 0.30
C ASP A 563 5.17 25.17 -0.39
N GLU A 564 5.61 24.09 0.28
CA GLU A 564 6.47 23.06 -0.31
C GLU A 564 5.82 22.33 -1.51
N ARG A 565 4.49 22.28 -1.57
CA ARG A 565 3.79 21.77 -2.76
C ARG A 565 3.87 22.75 -3.91
N ASN A 566 3.61 24.03 -3.66
CA ASN A 566 3.63 25.07 -4.69
C ASN A 566 5.04 25.24 -5.28
N THR A 567 6.08 25.14 -4.43
CA THR A 567 7.48 25.12 -4.89
C THR A 567 7.77 23.88 -5.73
N GLY A 568 7.35 22.69 -5.28
CA GLY A 568 7.49 21.44 -6.04
C GLY A 568 6.75 21.44 -7.39
N GLU A 569 5.57 22.04 -7.47
CA GLU A 569 4.81 22.20 -8.72
C GLU A 569 5.53 23.17 -9.68
N SER A 570 6.01 24.30 -9.16
CA SER A 570 6.78 25.27 -9.95
C SER A 570 8.06 24.65 -10.52
N ALA A 571 8.80 23.88 -9.70
CA ALA A 571 9.98 23.15 -10.16
C ALA A 571 9.65 22.08 -11.22
N SER A 572 8.50 21.41 -11.10
CA SER A 572 8.05 20.44 -12.10
C SER A 572 7.71 21.10 -13.44
N GLN A 573 7.08 22.27 -13.43
CA GLN A 573 6.78 23.03 -14.66
C GLN A 573 8.06 23.51 -15.35
N LEU A 574 9.06 23.97 -14.58
CA LEU A 574 10.37 24.34 -15.10
C LEU A 574 11.08 23.15 -15.75
N LEU A 575 11.06 21.99 -15.10
CA LEU A 575 11.65 20.77 -15.67
C LEU A 575 10.94 20.37 -16.99
N GLU A 576 9.62 20.53 -17.07
CA GLU A 576 8.86 20.27 -18.30
C GLU A 576 9.30 21.20 -19.43
N SER A 577 9.40 22.52 -19.17
CA SER A 577 9.89 23.46 -20.17
C SER A 577 11.29 23.10 -20.65
N GLU A 578 12.21 22.77 -19.75
CA GLU A 578 13.58 22.33 -20.09
C GLU A 578 13.58 21.04 -20.91
N THR A 579 12.76 20.04 -20.55
CA THR A 579 12.65 18.81 -21.35
C THR A 579 12.11 19.07 -22.75
N SER A 580 11.15 19.98 -22.91
CA SER A 580 10.59 20.35 -24.22
C SER A 580 11.61 21.10 -25.10
N GLU A 581 12.38 22.00 -24.49
CA GLU A 581 13.47 22.74 -25.14
C GLU A 581 14.59 21.80 -25.55
N ARG A 582 14.98 20.86 -24.67
CA ARG A 582 15.96 19.83 -24.99
C ARG A 582 15.54 18.98 -26.19
N LEU A 583 14.29 18.51 -26.22
CA LEU A 583 13.78 17.74 -27.36
C LEU A 583 13.77 18.54 -28.66
N ARG A 584 13.45 19.85 -28.60
CA ARG A 584 13.53 20.74 -29.77
C ARG A 584 14.98 20.88 -30.25
N LEU A 585 15.92 21.14 -29.34
CA LEU A 585 17.34 21.27 -29.66
C LEU A 585 17.94 19.98 -30.21
N GLU A 586 17.56 18.82 -29.68
CA GLU A 586 17.99 17.51 -30.22
C GLU A 586 17.48 17.29 -31.65
N LYS A 587 16.25 17.73 -31.96
CA LYS A 587 15.73 17.70 -33.33
C LYS A 587 16.52 18.65 -34.25
N ASP A 588 16.71 19.89 -33.82
CA ASP A 588 17.45 20.89 -34.59
C ASP A 588 18.90 20.43 -34.85
N MET A 589 19.53 19.79 -33.87
CA MET A 589 20.87 19.18 -34.00
C MET A 589 20.88 18.06 -35.04
N LYS A 590 19.89 17.15 -35.03
CA LYS A 590 19.77 16.07 -36.04
C LYS A 590 19.53 16.64 -37.44
N ASP A 591 18.68 17.64 -37.57
CA ASP A 591 18.41 18.32 -38.85
C ASP A 591 19.66 19.04 -39.37
N LEU A 592 20.43 19.68 -38.49
CA LEU A 592 21.66 20.36 -38.84
C LEU A 592 22.77 19.35 -39.24
N GLN A 593 22.87 18.23 -38.53
CA GLN A 593 23.77 17.14 -38.87
C GLN A 593 23.44 16.56 -40.26
N ALA A 594 22.17 16.32 -40.56
CA ALA A 594 21.74 15.84 -41.87
C ALA A 594 22.06 16.84 -43.01
N ARG A 595 21.90 18.14 -42.75
CA ARG A 595 22.29 19.20 -43.70
C ARG A 595 23.80 19.25 -43.90
N PHE A 596 24.58 19.11 -42.83
CA PHE A 596 26.04 19.05 -42.90
C PHE A 596 26.51 17.86 -43.74
N ASP A 597 25.96 16.67 -43.49
CA ASP A 597 26.30 15.46 -44.25
C ASP A 597 25.92 15.57 -45.72
N THR A 598 24.82 16.28 -46.04
CA THR A 598 24.40 16.54 -47.42
C THR A 598 25.36 17.51 -48.12
N MET A 599 25.73 18.62 -47.47
CA MET A 599 26.71 19.56 -48.02
C MET A 599 28.09 18.93 -48.17
N LYS A 600 28.50 18.07 -47.23
CA LYS A 600 29.76 17.32 -47.31
C LYS A 600 29.78 16.42 -48.54
N LYS A 601 28.70 15.65 -48.78
CA LYS A 601 28.57 14.84 -50.01
C LYS A 601 28.64 15.68 -51.28
N GLN A 602 28.00 16.85 -51.29
CA GLN A 602 28.05 17.78 -52.44
C GLN A 602 29.47 18.32 -52.68
N MET A 603 30.18 18.68 -51.60
CA MET A 603 31.58 19.10 -51.66
C MET A 603 32.46 17.97 -52.22
N ASP A 604 32.32 16.75 -51.70
CA ASP A 604 33.08 15.58 -52.16
C ASP A 604 32.82 15.30 -53.65
N THR A 605 31.57 15.44 -54.13
CA THR A 605 31.25 15.32 -55.56
C THR A 605 31.86 16.43 -56.41
N MET A 606 31.81 17.69 -55.96
CA MET A 606 32.42 18.80 -56.68
C MET A 606 33.95 18.69 -56.72
N GLU A 607 34.59 18.20 -55.65
CA GLU A 607 36.03 17.93 -55.63
C GLU A 607 36.40 16.84 -56.65
N MET A 608 35.58 15.78 -56.74
CA MET A 608 35.77 14.73 -57.74
C MET A 608 35.59 15.26 -59.18
N GLU A 609 34.56 16.07 -59.44
CA GLU A 609 34.34 16.72 -60.75
C GLU A 609 35.48 17.68 -61.12
N VAL A 610 36.01 18.44 -60.16
CA VAL A 610 37.17 19.31 -60.38
C VAL A 610 38.42 18.48 -60.66
N MET A 611 38.59 17.35 -59.98
CA MET A 611 39.71 16.44 -60.21
C MET A 611 39.62 15.81 -61.61
N GLU A 612 38.44 15.37 -62.04
CA GLU A 612 38.18 14.90 -63.41
C GLU A 612 38.42 16.00 -64.46
N ALA A 613 37.92 17.21 -64.24
CA ALA A 613 38.13 18.34 -65.17
C ALA A 613 39.61 18.73 -65.28
N ARG A 614 40.40 18.58 -64.21
CA ARG A 614 41.86 18.77 -64.23
C ARG A 614 42.56 17.65 -65.00
N LEU A 615 42.10 16.41 -64.87
CA LEU A 615 42.60 15.25 -65.62
C LEU A 615 42.28 15.33 -67.12
N ILE A 616 41.16 15.95 -67.51
CA ILE A 616 40.78 16.14 -68.93
C ILE A 616 41.54 17.30 -69.59
N ARG A 617 42.05 18.26 -68.81
CA ARG A 617 42.85 19.40 -69.29
C ARG A 617 44.36 19.18 -69.27
N ALA A 618 44.83 18.15 -68.58
CA ALA A 618 46.22 17.68 -68.60
C ALA A 618 46.39 16.65 -69.73
#